data_AF-A0A2P8ABJ6-F1
#
_entry.id   AF-A0A2P8ABJ6-F1
#
_cell.length_a   1.000
_cell.length_b   1.000
_cell.length_c   1.000
_cell.angle_alpha   90.00
_cell.angle_beta   90.00
_cell.angle_gamma   90.00
#
_symmetry.space_group_name_H-M   'P 1'
#
loop_
_entity.id
_entity.type
_entity.pdbx_description
1 polymer ?
#
loop_
_entity_poly.entity_id
_entity_poly.type
_entity_poly.pdbx_seq_one_letter_code
_entity_poly.pdbx_strand_id
1 'polypeptide(L)'
;MDSGVLSILTTRSLGTLVRQSATKDEVEVARTSDGLIWTDLPFLSQALEVAWANKASLLDRECKNITGFCAKLLAVDVCVDGLVRCAVECFEEAFRALGNETDNASELQVALVLVWLRYAGKKLFLIAKAGSLERSLDLDRWTMWKKELEVLEEPKDEVKKWLSHMVWIESNMGFSRAG
;
A
#
# COMPACT_ATOMS: atom_id res chain seq x y z
N MET A 1 -1.51 14.71 9.10
CA MET A 1 -0.64 13.52 8.99
C MET A 1 -0.64 12.85 10.36
N ASP A 2 -0.78 11.53 10.45
CA ASP A 2 -0.90 10.83 11.75
C ASP A 2 0.41 10.94 12.55
N SER A 3 0.29 11.14 13.87
CA SER A 3 1.44 11.24 14.78
C SER A 3 2.39 10.04 14.68
N GLY A 4 1.86 8.82 14.52
CA GLY A 4 2.69 7.62 14.35
C GLY A 4 3.53 7.61 13.07
N VAL A 5 2.96 8.05 11.94
CA VAL A 5 3.69 8.16 10.66
C VAL A 5 4.78 9.22 10.77
N LEU A 6 4.49 10.35 11.43
CA LEU A 6 5.47 11.41 11.67
C LEU A 6 6.63 10.93 12.53
N SER A 7 6.38 10.17 13.60
CA SER A 7 7.42 9.60 14.44
C SER A 7 8.33 8.65 13.67
N ILE A 8 7.77 7.81 12.79
CA ILE A 8 8.55 6.92 11.93
C ILE A 8 9.43 7.72 10.96
N LEU A 9 8.88 8.73 10.29
CA LEU A 9 9.65 9.58 9.39
C LEU A 9 10.77 10.36 10.11
N THR A 10 10.46 10.87 11.31
CA THR A 10 11.43 11.58 12.14
C THR A 10 12.58 10.64 12.51
N THR A 11 12.25 9.41 12.91
CA THR A 11 13.25 8.39 13.23
C THR A 11 14.09 8.01 12.02
N ARG A 12 13.47 7.80 10.86
CA ARG A 12 14.19 7.53 9.59
C ARG A 12 15.11 8.68 9.18
N SER A 13 14.71 9.92 9.48
CA SER A 13 15.50 11.12 9.17
C SER A 13 16.78 11.26 10.00
N LEU A 14 16.90 10.53 11.12
CA LEU A 14 18.14 10.44 11.89
C LEU A 14 19.26 9.72 11.13
N GLY A 15 18.92 9.03 10.02
CA GLY A 15 19.87 8.38 9.14
C GLY A 15 20.45 7.10 9.74
N THR A 16 21.55 6.65 9.15
CA THR A 16 22.16 5.37 9.49
C THR A 16 22.84 5.43 10.86
N LEU A 17 22.55 4.45 11.72
CA LEU A 17 23.30 4.26 12.96
C LEU A 17 24.74 3.86 12.65
N VAL A 18 25.67 4.71 13.05
CA VAL A 18 27.10 4.49 12.93
C VAL A 18 27.77 4.55 14.29
N ARG A 19 28.73 3.67 14.50
CA ARG A 19 29.62 3.65 15.67
C ARG A 19 31.07 3.63 15.19
N GLN A 20 31.95 4.35 15.87
CA GLN A 20 33.39 4.21 15.66
C GLN A 20 33.88 2.87 16.22
N SER A 21 34.56 2.09 15.39
CA SER A 21 35.16 0.83 15.82
C SER A 21 36.30 1.08 16.82
N ALA A 22 36.62 0.06 17.62
CA ALA A 22 37.70 0.12 18.60
C ALA A 22 39.08 0.31 17.93
N THR A 23 39.20 -0.13 16.67
CA THR A 23 40.31 0.19 15.77
C THR A 23 39.98 1.48 15.03
N LYS A 24 40.76 2.54 15.28
CA LYS A 24 40.46 3.95 14.96
C LYS A 24 40.13 4.31 13.48
N ASP A 25 40.19 3.36 12.55
CA ASP A 25 40.05 3.61 11.11
C ASP A 25 38.77 3.03 10.48
N GLU A 26 37.90 2.35 11.23
CA GLU A 26 36.66 1.76 10.68
C GLU A 26 35.38 2.29 11.35
N VAL A 27 34.41 2.68 10.52
CA VAL A 27 33.05 3.05 10.95
C VAL A 27 32.15 1.83 10.79
N GLU A 28 31.63 1.35 11.90
CA GLU A 28 30.67 0.25 11.93
C GLU A 28 29.26 0.78 11.71
N VAL A 29 28.60 0.26 10.68
CA VAL A 29 27.20 0.57 10.34
C VAL A 29 26.29 -0.51 10.92
N ALA A 30 25.26 -0.10 11.66
CA ALA A 30 24.25 -1.01 12.19
C ALA A 30 23.31 -1.50 11.07
N ARG A 31 23.40 -2.78 10.73
CA ARG A 31 22.62 -3.47 9.70
C ARG A 31 22.14 -4.82 10.19
N THR A 32 21.03 -5.28 9.63
CA THR A 32 20.56 -6.68 9.70
C THR A 32 20.83 -7.36 8.36
N SER A 33 20.49 -8.65 8.21
CA SER A 33 20.45 -9.34 6.92
C SER A 33 19.51 -8.66 5.91
N ASP A 34 18.54 -7.89 6.43
CA ASP A 34 17.42 -7.35 5.68
C ASP A 34 17.54 -5.83 5.45
N GLY A 35 18.69 -5.23 5.79
CA GLY A 35 18.99 -3.82 5.51
C GLY A 35 19.50 -3.02 6.71
N LEU A 36 19.50 -1.70 6.55
CA LEU A 36 19.92 -0.73 7.57
C LEU A 36 18.77 -0.45 8.55
N ILE A 37 19.08 -0.50 9.85
CA ILE A 37 18.05 -0.49 10.91
C ILE A 37 17.13 0.73 10.83
N TRP A 38 17.66 1.94 10.64
CA TRP A 38 16.84 3.17 10.60
C TRP A 38 16.44 3.63 9.21
N THR A 39 17.15 3.18 8.18
CA THR A 39 16.86 3.62 6.80
C THR A 39 15.79 2.73 6.17
N ASP A 40 15.96 1.41 6.32
CA ASP A 40 15.12 0.39 5.68
C ASP A 40 14.03 -0.12 6.64
N LEU A 41 14.18 0.14 7.95
CA LEU A 41 13.22 -0.20 9.00
C LEU A 41 12.76 -1.68 8.95
N PRO A 42 13.68 -2.67 8.89
CA PRO A 42 13.34 -4.06 8.65
C PRO A 42 12.38 -4.64 9.72
N PHE A 43 12.56 -4.27 10.99
CA PHE A 43 11.68 -4.71 12.07
C PHE A 43 10.25 -4.16 11.95
N LEU A 44 10.10 -2.92 11.48
CA LEU A 44 8.78 -2.33 11.24
C LEU A 44 8.10 -3.05 10.07
N SER A 45 8.83 -3.30 8.99
CA SER A 45 8.30 -4.02 7.82
C SER A 45 7.76 -5.38 8.23
N GLN A 46 8.56 -6.16 8.96
CA GLN A 46 8.15 -7.48 9.46
C GLN A 46 6.94 -7.40 10.39
N ALA A 47 6.90 -6.44 11.31
CA ALA A 47 5.77 -6.27 12.21
C ALA A 47 4.47 -5.91 11.46
N LEU A 48 4.56 -5.09 10.42
CA LEU A 48 3.42 -4.73 9.57
C LEU A 48 2.91 -5.92 8.76
N GLU A 49 3.81 -6.74 8.19
CA GLU A 49 3.43 -7.95 7.48
C GLU A 49 2.74 -8.97 8.40
N VAL A 50 3.26 -9.18 9.61
CA VAL A 50 2.63 -10.06 10.61
C VAL A 50 1.26 -9.52 11.03
N ALA A 51 1.15 -8.23 11.30
CA ALA A 51 -0.12 -7.62 11.68
C ALA A 51 -1.15 -7.68 10.53
N TRP A 52 -0.70 -7.51 9.28
CA TRP A 52 -1.53 -7.64 8.09
C TRP A 52 -2.02 -9.08 7.86
N ALA A 53 -1.13 -10.07 8.00
CA ALA A 53 -1.49 -11.49 7.88
C ALA A 53 -2.56 -11.90 8.92
N ASN A 54 -2.55 -11.28 10.09
CA ASN A 54 -3.52 -11.52 11.15
C ASN A 54 -4.79 -10.64 11.05
N LYS A 55 -4.96 -9.83 9.99
CA LYS A 55 -6.08 -8.89 9.85
C LYS A 55 -7.45 -9.56 9.99
N ALA A 56 -7.59 -10.81 9.55
CA ALA A 56 -8.86 -11.55 9.61
C ALA A 56 -9.35 -11.81 11.06
N SER A 57 -8.46 -11.72 12.05
CA SER A 57 -8.80 -11.86 13.47
C SER A 57 -9.20 -10.54 14.14
N LEU A 58 -9.07 -9.41 13.44
CA LEU A 58 -9.32 -8.08 13.96
C LEU A 58 -10.78 -7.65 13.76
N LEU A 59 -11.24 -6.73 14.59
CA LEU A 59 -12.53 -6.07 14.38
C LEU A 59 -12.48 -5.14 13.15
N ASP A 60 -13.60 -4.90 12.49
CA ASP A 60 -13.71 -4.01 11.32
C ASP A 60 -13.02 -2.66 11.50
N ARG A 61 -13.16 -2.07 12.69
CA ARG A 61 -12.53 -0.79 13.03
C ARG A 61 -11.00 -0.89 13.05
N GLU A 62 -10.48 -1.97 13.59
CA GLU A 62 -9.04 -2.23 13.71
C GLU A 62 -8.46 -2.52 12.33
N CYS A 63 -9.15 -3.32 11.50
CA CYS A 63 -8.83 -3.53 10.09
C CYS A 63 -8.73 -2.21 9.30
N LYS A 64 -9.71 -1.32 9.45
CA LYS A 64 -9.69 0.01 8.80
C LYS A 64 -8.52 0.86 9.30
N ASN A 65 -8.22 0.81 10.61
CA ASN A 65 -7.12 1.58 11.21
C ASN A 65 -5.76 1.09 10.71
N ILE A 66 -5.48 -0.21 10.75
CA ILE A 66 -4.20 -0.76 10.26
C ILE A 66 -4.03 -0.52 8.76
N THR A 67 -5.10 -0.69 7.97
CA THR A 67 -5.08 -0.38 6.54
C THR A 67 -4.78 1.09 6.28
N GLY A 68 -5.41 2.00 7.04
CA GLY A 68 -5.13 3.43 6.94
C GLY A 68 -3.69 3.78 7.30
N PHE A 69 -3.15 3.15 8.33
CA PHE A 69 -1.76 3.34 8.75
C PHE A 69 -0.77 2.85 7.68
N CYS A 70 -0.95 1.62 7.17
CA CYS A 70 -0.17 1.06 6.08
C CYS A 70 -0.22 1.93 4.82
N ALA A 71 -1.41 2.37 4.41
CA ALA A 71 -1.56 3.23 3.24
C ALA A 71 -0.83 4.56 3.38
N LYS A 72 -0.87 5.16 4.57
CA LYS A 72 -0.13 6.41 4.85
C LYS A 72 1.39 6.21 4.85
N LEU A 73 1.89 5.07 5.34
CA LEU A 73 3.32 4.73 5.29
C LEU A 73 3.80 4.51 3.85
N LEU A 74 3.03 3.77 3.04
CA LEU A 74 3.35 3.58 1.64
C LEU A 74 3.39 4.90 0.87
N ALA A 75 2.46 5.82 1.16
CA ALA A 75 2.41 7.13 0.55
C ALA A 75 3.67 7.99 0.79
N VAL A 76 4.47 7.66 1.80
CA VAL A 76 5.72 8.35 2.18
C VAL A 76 6.96 7.47 2.05
N ASP A 77 6.89 6.46 1.18
CA ASP A 77 8.04 5.62 0.82
C ASP A 77 8.66 4.84 1.99
N VAL A 78 7.82 4.39 2.93
CA VAL A 78 8.22 3.51 4.03
C VAL A 78 7.71 2.10 3.76
N CYS A 79 8.58 1.09 3.91
CA CYS A 79 8.27 -0.34 3.74
C CYS A 79 7.56 -0.65 2.41
N VAL A 80 8.00 -0.01 1.32
CA VAL A 80 7.27 0.03 0.03
C VAL A 80 6.90 -1.36 -0.47
N ASP A 81 7.85 -2.29 -0.55
CA ASP A 81 7.62 -3.58 -1.20
C ASP A 81 6.60 -4.44 -0.44
N GLY A 82 6.75 -4.53 0.89
CA GLY A 82 5.80 -5.25 1.74
C GLY A 82 4.41 -4.63 1.73
N LEU A 83 4.32 -3.29 1.77
CA LEU A 83 3.04 -2.59 1.78
C LEU A 83 2.32 -2.60 0.41
N VAL A 84 3.06 -2.62 -0.69
CA VAL A 84 2.46 -2.84 -2.02
C VAL A 84 1.85 -4.23 -2.10
N ARG A 85 2.55 -5.27 -1.60
CA ARG A 85 1.99 -6.63 -1.54
C ARG A 85 0.69 -6.67 -0.75
N CYS A 86 0.67 -6.05 0.44
CA CYS A 86 -0.53 -5.92 1.27
C CYS A 86 -1.69 -5.24 0.52
N ALA A 87 -1.41 -4.15 -0.21
CA ALA A 87 -2.40 -3.44 -1.00
C ALA A 87 -2.94 -4.31 -2.16
N VAL A 88 -2.06 -5.00 -2.89
CA VAL A 88 -2.46 -5.91 -3.97
C VAL A 88 -3.35 -7.03 -3.45
N GLU A 89 -2.96 -7.69 -2.36
CA GLU A 89 -3.78 -8.72 -1.72
C GLU A 89 -5.16 -8.19 -1.33
N CYS A 90 -5.23 -6.97 -0.77
CA CYS A 90 -6.50 -6.32 -0.43
C CYS A 90 -7.39 -6.11 -1.65
N PHE A 91 -6.80 -5.68 -2.77
CA PHE A 91 -7.53 -5.39 -3.99
C PHE A 91 -8.01 -6.71 -4.58
N GLU A 92 -7.13 -7.69 -4.76
CA GLU A 92 -7.49 -9.00 -5.28
C GLU A 92 -8.62 -9.67 -4.48
N GLU A 93 -8.59 -9.58 -3.15
CA GLU A 93 -9.65 -10.11 -2.30
C GLU A 93 -11.00 -9.44 -2.60
N ALA A 94 -11.02 -8.11 -2.72
CA ALA A 94 -12.23 -7.34 -3.01
C ALA A 94 -12.74 -7.56 -4.45
N PHE A 95 -11.85 -7.54 -5.44
CA PHE A 95 -12.21 -7.75 -6.86
C PHE A 95 -12.65 -9.19 -7.12
N ARG A 96 -12.04 -10.18 -6.46
CA ARG A 96 -12.50 -11.58 -6.55
C ARG A 96 -13.92 -11.76 -6.01
N ALA A 97 -14.23 -11.10 -4.89
CA ALA A 97 -15.57 -11.12 -4.31
C ALA A 97 -16.59 -10.37 -5.19
N LEU A 98 -16.15 -9.39 -5.99
CA LEU A 98 -16.99 -8.65 -6.93
C LEU A 98 -17.31 -9.46 -8.19
N GLY A 99 -16.36 -10.26 -8.68
CA GLY A 99 -16.51 -11.08 -9.89
C GLY A 99 -17.25 -12.41 -9.69
N ASN A 100 -17.65 -12.75 -8.46
CA ASN A 100 -18.40 -13.96 -8.17
C ASN A 100 -19.90 -13.64 -8.10
N GLU A 101 -20.75 -14.29 -8.90
CA GLU A 101 -22.21 -14.03 -8.90
C GLU A 101 -22.88 -14.34 -7.56
N THR A 102 -22.26 -15.20 -6.74
CA THR A 102 -22.82 -15.66 -5.45
C THR A 102 -22.28 -14.91 -4.25
N ASP A 103 -21.22 -14.12 -4.44
CA ASP A 103 -20.56 -13.36 -3.38
C ASP A 103 -20.55 -11.88 -3.77
N ASN A 104 -20.49 -11.00 -2.79
CA ASN A 104 -20.30 -9.58 -3.06
C ASN A 104 -19.18 -9.12 -2.15
N ALA A 105 -18.32 -8.24 -2.66
CA ALA A 105 -17.35 -7.56 -1.81
C ALA A 105 -18.06 -6.97 -0.58
N SER A 106 -17.64 -7.42 0.60
CA SER A 106 -18.22 -6.96 1.85
C SER A 106 -18.00 -5.45 2.02
N GLU A 107 -18.86 -4.78 2.79
CA GLU A 107 -18.69 -3.36 3.10
C GLU A 107 -17.30 -3.07 3.70
N LEU A 108 -16.75 -4.01 4.47
CA LEU A 108 -15.39 -3.92 4.99
C LEU A 108 -14.35 -3.93 3.86
N GLN A 109 -14.36 -4.94 2.97
CA GLN A 109 -13.42 -5.03 1.84
C GLN A 109 -13.45 -3.76 0.97
N VAL A 110 -14.66 -3.25 0.70
CA VAL A 110 -14.86 -1.96 0.03
C VAL A 110 -14.19 -0.81 0.75
N ALA A 111 -14.41 -0.70 2.06
CA ALA A 111 -13.81 0.36 2.84
C ALA A 111 -12.28 0.27 2.82
N LEU A 112 -11.70 -0.94 2.88
CA LEU A 112 -10.25 -1.13 2.88
C LEU A 112 -9.62 -0.68 1.55
N VAL A 113 -10.21 -1.05 0.40
CA VAL A 113 -9.75 -0.59 -0.92
C VAL A 113 -9.84 0.93 -1.03
N LEU A 114 -10.96 1.54 -0.60
CA LEU A 114 -11.11 3.00 -0.61
C LEU A 114 -10.07 3.70 0.26
N VAL A 115 -9.71 3.12 1.41
CA VAL A 115 -8.66 3.66 2.28
C VAL A 115 -7.30 3.66 1.57
N TRP A 116 -6.93 2.56 0.91
CA TRP A 116 -5.72 2.49 0.09
C TRP A 116 -5.72 3.50 -1.05
N LEU A 117 -6.81 3.56 -1.84
CA LEU A 117 -6.93 4.51 -2.95
C LEU A 117 -6.85 5.96 -2.45
N ARG A 118 -7.45 6.27 -1.30
CA ARG A 118 -7.46 7.61 -0.71
C ARG A 118 -6.07 8.08 -0.29
N TYR A 119 -5.31 7.24 0.42
CA TYR A 119 -4.03 7.66 0.99
C TYR A 119 -2.83 7.33 0.09
N ALA A 120 -2.84 6.18 -0.57
CA ALA A 120 -1.71 5.66 -1.35
C ALA A 120 -2.01 5.49 -2.85
N GLY A 121 -3.24 5.77 -3.32
CA GLY A 121 -3.64 5.45 -4.70
C GLY A 121 -2.73 6.05 -5.76
N LYS A 122 -2.29 7.31 -5.59
CA LYS A 122 -1.30 7.94 -6.48
C LYS A 122 0.03 7.19 -6.51
N LYS A 123 0.51 6.75 -5.32
CA LYS A 123 1.77 6.05 -5.19
C LYS A 123 1.69 4.66 -5.81
N LEU A 124 0.62 3.92 -5.53
CA LEU A 124 0.34 2.61 -6.14
C LEU A 124 0.29 2.71 -7.66
N PHE A 125 -0.38 3.71 -8.22
CA PHE A 125 -0.41 3.94 -9.66
C PHE A 125 0.98 4.22 -10.26
N LEU A 126 1.80 5.04 -9.59
CA LEU A 126 3.19 5.27 -10.03
C LEU A 126 4.03 3.99 -10.01
N ILE A 127 3.86 3.17 -8.98
CA ILE A 127 4.57 1.89 -8.85
C ILE A 127 4.12 0.93 -9.97
N ALA A 128 2.81 0.83 -10.22
CA ALA A 128 2.25 0.06 -11.32
C ALA A 128 2.83 0.49 -12.68
N LYS A 129 2.92 1.81 -12.91
CA LYS A 129 3.47 2.39 -14.13
C LYS A 129 4.98 2.13 -14.29
N ALA A 130 5.72 2.10 -13.18
CA ALA A 130 7.15 1.82 -13.22
C ALA A 130 7.48 0.37 -13.61
N GLY A 131 6.50 -0.56 -13.55
CA GLY A 131 6.64 -1.91 -14.08
C GLY A 131 7.58 -2.81 -13.28
N SER A 132 7.41 -2.88 -11.95
CA SER A 132 8.24 -3.71 -11.08
C SER A 132 7.59 -5.07 -10.83
N LEU A 133 8.04 -6.10 -11.56
CA LEU A 133 7.55 -7.49 -11.41
C LEU A 133 7.59 -8.03 -9.98
N GLU A 134 8.59 -7.63 -9.18
CA GLU A 134 8.72 -8.06 -7.77
C GLU A 134 7.56 -7.63 -6.87
N ARG A 135 6.80 -6.61 -7.26
CA ARG A 135 5.76 -6.00 -6.43
C ARG A 135 4.35 -6.53 -6.72
N SER A 136 4.20 -7.46 -7.67
CA SER A 136 2.90 -8.01 -8.10
C SER A 136 1.87 -6.95 -8.51
N LEU A 137 2.34 -5.76 -8.89
CA LEU A 137 1.52 -4.62 -9.32
C LEU A 137 2.16 -4.01 -10.56
N ASP A 138 1.46 -4.12 -11.68
CA ASP A 138 1.79 -3.51 -12.96
C ASP A 138 0.58 -2.75 -13.51
N LEU A 139 0.81 -2.03 -14.62
CA LEU A 139 -0.22 -1.22 -15.26
C LEU A 139 -1.35 -2.08 -15.86
N ASP A 140 -1.05 -3.29 -16.32
CA ASP A 140 -2.05 -4.20 -16.88
C ASP A 140 -3.04 -4.64 -15.79
N ARG A 141 -2.55 -4.99 -14.61
CA ARG A 141 -3.37 -5.33 -13.45
C ARG A 141 -4.19 -4.14 -12.96
N TRP A 142 -3.60 -2.94 -12.90
CA TRP A 142 -4.34 -1.73 -12.54
C TRP A 142 -5.49 -1.44 -13.52
N THR A 143 -5.23 -1.56 -14.82
CA THR A 143 -6.24 -1.32 -15.86
C THR A 143 -7.30 -2.42 -15.93
N MET A 144 -6.94 -3.67 -15.64
CA MET A 144 -7.87 -4.79 -15.50
C MET A 144 -8.91 -4.52 -14.42
N TRP A 145 -8.46 -4.19 -13.20
CA TRP A 145 -9.37 -3.85 -12.09
C TRP A 145 -10.30 -2.69 -12.43
N LYS A 146 -9.78 -1.66 -13.12
CA LYS A 146 -10.61 -0.54 -13.58
C LYS A 146 -11.69 -0.99 -14.55
N LYS A 147 -11.34 -1.80 -15.57
CA LYS A 147 -12.30 -2.32 -16.55
C LYS A 147 -13.37 -3.18 -15.90
N GLU A 148 -13.00 -4.04 -14.94
CA GLU A 148 -13.96 -4.85 -14.19
C GLU A 148 -15.03 -3.98 -13.50
N LEU A 149 -14.65 -2.82 -12.98
CA LEU A 149 -15.60 -1.87 -12.38
C LEU A 149 -16.49 -1.17 -13.40
N GLU A 150 -15.98 -0.90 -14.60
CA GLU A 150 -16.70 -0.21 -15.68
C GLU A 150 -17.78 -1.09 -16.33
N VAL A 151 -17.60 -2.42 -16.35
CA VAL A 151 -18.50 -3.37 -17.02
C VAL A 151 -19.75 -3.71 -16.19
N LEU A 152 -19.79 -3.33 -14.91
CA LEU A 152 -20.93 -3.63 -14.06
C LEU A 152 -22.19 -2.86 -14.51
N GLU A 153 -23.24 -3.58 -14.91
CA GLU A 153 -24.48 -3.02 -15.47
C GLU A 153 -25.19 -2.07 -14.50
N GLU A 154 -25.19 -2.38 -13.20
CA GLU A 154 -25.71 -1.51 -12.13
C GLU A 154 -24.75 -1.49 -10.93
N PRO A 155 -23.72 -0.64 -10.96
CA PRO A 155 -22.74 -0.62 -9.89
C PRO A 155 -23.36 0.00 -8.63
N LYS A 156 -23.22 -0.70 -7.50
CA LYS A 156 -23.51 -0.17 -6.16
C LYS A 156 -22.74 1.14 -5.94
N ASP A 157 -23.23 2.00 -5.06
CA ASP A 157 -22.61 3.31 -4.79
C ASP A 157 -21.14 3.18 -4.33
N GLU A 158 -20.81 2.08 -3.66
CA GLU A 158 -19.46 1.66 -3.29
C GLU A 158 -18.53 1.48 -4.49
N VAL A 159 -18.98 0.75 -5.51
CA VAL A 159 -18.23 0.49 -6.75
C VAL A 159 -18.03 1.78 -7.53
N LYS A 160 -19.06 2.62 -7.61
CA LYS A 160 -18.97 3.96 -8.22
C LYS A 160 -17.91 4.82 -7.53
N LYS A 161 -17.80 4.74 -6.20
CA LYS A 161 -16.76 5.46 -5.45
C LYS A 161 -15.36 4.96 -5.81
N TRP A 162 -15.15 3.64 -5.93
CA TRP A 162 -13.85 3.08 -6.34
C TRP A 162 -13.44 3.59 -7.71
N LEU A 163 -14.31 3.42 -8.71
CA LEU A 163 -14.04 3.82 -10.09
C LEU A 163 -13.77 5.33 -10.19
N SER A 164 -14.59 6.15 -9.51
CA SER A 164 -14.41 7.61 -9.47
C SER A 164 -13.04 8.00 -8.89
N HIS A 165 -12.60 7.31 -7.83
CA HIS A 165 -11.27 7.55 -7.24
C HIS A 165 -10.14 7.14 -8.18
N MET A 166 -10.23 5.98 -8.83
CA MET A 166 -9.20 5.52 -9.78
C MET A 166 -9.08 6.48 -10.98
N VAL A 167 -10.21 6.90 -11.56
CA VAL A 167 -10.25 7.89 -12.66
C VAL A 167 -9.66 9.23 -12.22
N TRP A 168 -9.99 9.70 -11.01
CA TRP A 168 -9.43 10.92 -10.46
C TRP A 168 -7.90 10.84 -10.28
N ILE A 169 -7.38 9.70 -9.78
CA ILE A 169 -5.94 9.47 -9.63
C ILE A 169 -5.25 9.59 -11.00
N GLU A 170 -5.73 8.87 -12.01
CA GLU A 170 -5.11 8.87 -13.35
C GLU A 170 -5.12 10.27 -13.99
N SER A 171 -6.26 10.95 -13.91
CA SER A 171 -6.43 12.30 -14.48
C SER A 171 -5.48 13.30 -13.83
N ASN A 172 -5.32 13.23 -12.51
CA ASN A 172 -4.44 14.13 -11.74
C ASN A 172 -2.95 13.76 -11.86
N MET A 173 -2.63 12.58 -12.42
CA MET A 173 -1.26 12.12 -12.68
C MET A 173 -0.85 12.32 -14.15
N GLY A 174 -1.65 13.08 -14.92
CA GLY A 174 -1.30 13.50 -16.28
C GLY A 174 -1.73 12.52 -17.38
N PHE A 175 -2.68 11.62 -17.13
CA PHE A 175 -3.28 10.82 -18.19
C PHE A 175 -4.33 11.66 -18.95
N SER A 176 -3.86 12.57 -19.81
CA SER A 176 -4.68 12.98 -20.95
C SER A 176 -4.75 11.79 -21.90
N ARG A 177 -5.96 11.35 -22.25
CA ARG A 177 -6.19 10.36 -23.31
C ARG A 177 -5.32 10.73 -24.52
N ALA A 178 -4.30 9.92 -24.78
CA ALA A 178 -3.64 9.96 -26.08
C ALA A 178 -4.61 9.27 -27.06
N GLY A 179 -5.28 10.09 -27.88
CA GLY A 179 -5.96 9.69 -29.12
C GLY A 179 -7.14 8.75 -28.96
#